data_AF-A0A1Y2HX62-F1
#
_entry.id   AF-A0A1Y2HX62-F1
#
_cell.length_a   1.000
_cell.length_b   1.000
_cell.length_c   1.000
_cell.angle_alpha   90.00
_cell.angle_beta   90.00
_cell.angle_gamma   90.00
#
_symmetry.space_group_name_H-M   'P 1'
#
loop_
_entity.id
_entity.type
_entity.pdbx_description
1 polymer ?
#
loop_
_entity_poly.entity_id
_entity_poly.type
_entity_poly.pdbx_seq_one_letter_code
_entity_poly.pdbx_strand_id
1 'polypeptide(L)'
;MRHWTQERKLWAIVRYSMATGFWLALTQWFFGPSLLDRFNRQTGGSCTPSSALLHSLDPALRDHFSTNAMQAETLRDCRAYNGVWTHGHDVSGHCLLLIHSILFLNLEFLTHGNAAAAHTRPGATEQPQDERRARRPYRQAAKLIHGLTALWTLILVITMMYYHNLSELVNGIVAGTLFCAIAYSPVHMGNGNGGSA
;
A
#
# COMPACT_ATOMS: atom_id res chain seq x y z
N MET A 1 -13.55 2.83 -31.91
CA MET A 1 -12.95 1.69 -31.18
C MET A 1 -11.54 1.96 -30.62
N ARG A 2 -10.60 2.59 -31.34
CA ARG A 2 -9.24 2.89 -30.80
C ARG A 2 -9.20 3.94 -29.68
N HIS A 3 -10.11 4.92 -29.64
CA HIS A 3 -10.11 5.97 -28.61
C HIS A 3 -10.44 5.42 -27.20
N TRP A 4 -11.47 4.57 -27.11
CA TRP A 4 -11.92 3.91 -25.89
C TRP A 4 -10.84 3.06 -25.21
N THR A 5 -9.93 2.45 -25.97
CA THR A 5 -8.85 1.64 -25.39
C THR A 5 -7.69 2.49 -24.87
N GLN A 6 -7.47 3.68 -25.43
CA GLN A 6 -6.41 4.59 -24.96
C GLN A 6 -6.81 5.33 -23.69
N GLU A 7 -8.06 5.78 -23.57
CA GLU A 7 -8.57 6.38 -22.33
C GLU A 7 -8.48 5.39 -21.15
N ARG A 8 -8.89 4.13 -21.37
CA ARG A 8 -8.79 3.09 -20.33
C ARG A 8 -7.36 2.82 -19.89
N LYS A 9 -6.40 2.84 -20.82
CA LYS A 9 -4.96 2.71 -20.50
C LYS A 9 -4.45 3.92 -19.74
N LEU A 10 -4.86 5.13 -20.14
CA LEU A 10 -4.49 6.36 -19.44
C LEU A 10 -4.97 6.32 -17.98
N TRP A 11 -6.24 5.95 -17.75
CA TRP A 11 -6.78 5.83 -16.39
C TRP A 11 -6.07 4.75 -15.57
N ALA A 12 -5.70 3.63 -16.18
CA ALA A 12 -4.89 2.61 -15.52
C ALA A 12 -3.52 3.17 -15.07
N ILE A 13 -2.85 3.94 -15.94
CA ILE A 13 -1.57 4.60 -15.63
C ILE A 13 -1.74 5.64 -14.51
N VAL A 14 -2.82 6.43 -14.55
CA VAL A 14 -3.14 7.42 -13.52
C VAL A 14 -3.32 6.73 -12.17
N ARG A 15 -4.14 5.67 -12.10
CA ARG A 15 -4.36 4.92 -10.85
C ARG A 15 -3.10 4.24 -10.34
N TYR A 16 -2.27 3.69 -11.23
CA TYR A 16 -0.97 3.15 -10.86
C TYR A 16 -0.06 4.23 -10.26
N SER A 17 0.00 5.40 -10.90
CA SER A 17 0.78 6.54 -10.41
C SER A 17 0.25 7.05 -9.05
N MET A 18 -1.07 7.09 -8.88
CA MET A 18 -1.70 7.41 -7.58
C MET A 18 -1.37 6.35 -6.52
N ALA A 19 -1.40 5.05 -6.88
CA ALA A 19 -1.08 3.96 -5.95
C ALA A 19 0.38 4.03 -5.49
N THR A 20 1.31 4.32 -6.40
CA THR A 20 2.73 4.52 -6.09
C THR A 20 2.94 5.79 -5.27
N GLY A 21 2.30 6.90 -5.65
CA GLY A 21 2.36 8.17 -4.92
C GLY A 21 1.83 8.04 -3.49
N PHE A 22 0.72 7.31 -3.30
CA PHE A 22 0.14 7.02 -1.98
C PHE A 22 1.13 6.26 -1.08
N TRP A 23 1.76 5.22 -1.61
CA TRP A 23 2.80 4.49 -0.90
C TRP A 23 3.98 5.38 -0.50
N LEU A 24 4.50 6.18 -1.43
CA LEU A 24 5.62 7.09 -1.19
C LEU A 24 5.28 8.16 -0.15
N ALA A 25 4.09 8.73 -0.23
CA ALA A 25 3.61 9.73 0.73
C ALA A 25 3.57 9.14 2.15
N LEU A 26 3.06 7.91 2.31
CA LEU A 26 2.94 7.30 3.63
C LEU A 26 4.29 6.89 4.21
N THR A 27 5.20 6.34 3.40
CA THR A 27 6.39 5.65 3.94
C THR A 27 7.73 6.30 3.65
N GLN A 28 7.83 7.17 2.67
CA GLN A 28 9.11 7.77 2.25
C GLN A 28 9.14 9.29 2.35
N TRP A 29 7.98 9.97 2.41
CA TRP A 29 7.74 11.42 2.38
C TRP A 29 8.94 12.32 1.99
N PHE A 30 8.84 13.00 0.83
CA PHE A 30 9.91 13.78 0.17
C PHE A 30 10.52 15.00 0.93
N PHE A 31 10.03 15.33 2.13
CA PHE A 31 10.46 16.48 2.94
C PHE A 31 10.57 16.14 4.44
N GLY A 32 11.27 15.04 4.77
CA GLY A 32 11.60 14.67 6.15
C GLY A 32 11.06 13.27 6.55
N PRO A 33 10.82 13.03 7.85
CA PRO A 33 10.26 11.77 8.34
C PRO A 33 9.00 11.33 7.60
N SER A 34 8.83 10.02 7.43
CA SER A 34 7.65 9.44 6.80
C SER A 34 6.38 9.85 7.54
N LEU A 35 5.22 9.86 6.86
CA LEU A 35 3.97 10.21 7.53
C LEU A 35 3.65 9.24 8.67
N LEU A 36 4.02 7.96 8.53
CA LEU A 36 3.88 6.96 9.58
C LEU A 36 4.78 7.25 10.79
N ASP A 37 6.03 7.70 10.57
CA ASP A 37 6.92 8.09 11.68
C ASP A 37 6.33 9.28 12.46
N ARG A 38 5.79 10.28 11.74
CA ARG A 38 5.14 11.44 12.36
C ARG A 38 3.91 11.03 13.16
N PHE A 39 3.09 10.12 12.63
CA PHE A 39 1.93 9.58 13.31
C PHE A 39 2.33 8.80 14.58
N ASN A 40 3.38 7.97 14.49
CA ASN A 40 3.91 7.23 15.64
C ASN A 40 4.40 8.19 16.74
N ARG A 41 5.12 9.26 16.36
CA ARG A 41 5.54 10.30 17.31
C ARG A 41 4.34 11.02 17.94
N GLN A 42 3.35 11.42 17.14
CA GLN A 42 2.16 12.13 17.60
C GLN A 42 1.29 11.31 18.56
N THR A 43 1.26 9.99 18.38
CA THR A 43 0.55 9.06 19.27
C THR A 43 1.34 8.72 20.55
N GLY A 44 2.46 9.42 20.79
CA GLY A 44 3.23 9.33 22.03
C GLY A 44 4.53 8.53 21.93
N GLY A 45 4.89 8.04 20.75
CA GLY A 45 6.14 7.28 20.55
C GLY A 45 7.35 8.16 20.85
N SER A 46 8.29 7.69 21.66
CA SER A 46 9.48 8.46 22.04
C SER A 46 10.70 7.58 22.21
N CYS A 47 11.87 8.13 21.92
CA CYS A 47 13.12 7.41 22.07
C CYS A 47 13.69 7.62 23.48
N THR A 48 14.03 6.52 24.15
CA THR A 48 14.76 6.53 25.41
C THR A 48 16.17 6.00 25.20
N PRO A 49 17.19 6.59 25.83
CA PRO A 49 18.55 6.05 25.73
C PRO A 49 18.63 4.66 26.39
N SER A 50 19.40 3.75 25.77
CA SER A 50 19.59 2.41 26.33
C SER A 50 20.30 2.49 27.69
N SER A 51 19.63 2.02 28.74
CA SER A 51 20.18 2.02 30.11
C SER A 51 21.49 1.23 30.20
N ALA A 52 21.61 0.14 29.45
CA ALA A 52 22.82 -0.67 29.37
C ALA A 52 24.02 0.12 28.80
N LEU A 53 23.77 0.98 27.81
CA LEU A 53 24.81 1.84 27.24
C LEU A 53 25.16 3.00 28.18
N LEU A 54 24.16 3.60 28.84
CA LEU A 54 24.40 4.73 29.73
C LEU A 54 25.28 4.35 30.93
N HIS A 55 25.17 3.12 31.46
CA HIS A 55 25.95 2.69 32.62
C HIS A 55 27.45 2.52 32.36
N SER A 56 27.86 2.25 31.11
CA SER A 56 29.27 2.07 30.73
C SER A 56 29.95 3.35 30.24
N LEU A 57 29.20 4.46 30.13
CA LEU A 57 29.68 5.72 29.60
C LEU A 57 30.08 6.71 30.69
N ASP A 58 31.13 7.48 30.40
CA ASP A 58 31.54 8.64 31.17
C ASP A 58 30.40 9.66 31.31
N PRO A 59 30.34 10.43 32.42
CA PRO A 59 29.23 11.34 32.70
C PRO A 59 28.97 12.38 31.59
N ALA A 60 30.02 12.89 30.95
CA ALA A 60 29.90 13.86 29.86
C ALA A 60 29.36 13.24 28.56
N LEU A 61 29.75 12.00 28.24
CA LEU A 61 29.24 11.29 27.06
C LEU A 61 27.80 10.83 27.27
N ARG A 62 27.44 10.47 28.51
CA ARG A 62 26.08 10.08 28.91
C ARG A 62 25.07 11.19 28.63
N ASP A 63 25.39 12.43 29.00
CA ASP A 63 24.50 13.57 28.80
C ASP A 63 24.30 13.90 27.31
N HIS A 64 25.38 13.82 26.52
CA HIS A 64 25.34 13.98 25.07
C HIS A 64 24.48 12.90 24.38
N PHE A 65 24.59 11.63 24.77
CA PHE A 65 23.75 10.57 24.19
C PHE A 65 22.27 10.71 24.60
N SER A 66 22.01 11.07 25.86
CA SER A 66 20.64 11.23 26.37
C SER A 66 19.90 12.35 25.64
N THR A 67 20.55 13.51 25.46
CA THR A 67 19.97 14.67 24.76
C THR A 67 19.69 14.38 23.28
N ASN A 68 20.62 13.74 22.57
CA ASN A 68 20.43 13.37 21.16
C ASN A 68 19.35 12.28 20.97
N ALA A 69 19.29 11.29 21.87
CA ALA A 69 18.24 10.27 21.83
C ALA A 69 16.84 10.90 21.97
N MET A 70 16.67 11.87 22.88
CA MET A 70 15.37 12.56 23.05
C MET A 70 14.96 13.43 21.85
N GLN A 71 15.92 13.84 21.01
CA GLN A 71 15.68 14.59 19.78
C GLN A 71 15.32 13.70 18.57
N ALA A 72 15.38 12.37 18.70
CA ALA A 72 15.03 11.46 17.62
C ALA A 72 13.55 11.60 17.22
N GLU A 73 13.30 11.97 15.96
CA GLU A 73 11.95 12.09 15.41
C GLU A 73 11.42 10.77 14.81
N THR A 74 12.31 9.83 14.48
CA THR A 74 11.96 8.55 13.85
C THR A 74 12.51 7.35 14.62
N LEU A 75 11.92 6.16 14.40
CA LEU A 75 12.48 4.89 14.89
C LEU A 75 13.89 4.65 14.36
N ARG A 76 14.19 5.09 13.13
CA ARG A 76 15.52 4.91 12.53
C ARG A 76 16.57 5.76 13.25
N ASP A 77 16.25 7.02 13.52
CA ASP A 77 17.15 7.92 14.25
C ASP A 77 17.38 7.42 15.67
N CYS A 78 16.32 6.95 16.34
CA CYS A 78 16.43 6.39 17.67
C CYS A 78 17.38 5.19 17.72
N ARG A 79 17.28 4.28 16.75
CA ARG A 79 18.21 3.15 16.61
C ARG A 79 19.63 3.61 16.28
N ALA A 80 19.80 4.66 15.47
CA ALA A 80 21.11 5.24 15.17
C ALA A 80 21.79 5.81 16.43
N TYR A 81 21.02 6.34 17.38
CA TYR A 81 21.51 6.79 18.69
C TYR A 81 21.64 5.67 19.74
N ASN A 82 21.50 4.40 19.35
CA ASN A 82 21.45 3.26 20.28
C ASN A 82 20.36 3.41 21.36
N GLY A 83 19.30 4.13 21.03
CA GLY A 83 18.12 4.28 21.85
C GLY A 83 17.10 3.16 21.62
N VAL A 84 16.19 3.03 22.57
CA VAL A 84 15.04 2.14 22.52
C VAL A 84 13.80 3.00 22.29
N TRP A 85 13.05 2.71 21.22
CA TRP A 85 11.77 3.37 21.00
C TRP A 85 10.73 2.79 21.96
N THR A 86 10.00 3.67 22.63
CA THR A 86 8.98 3.31 23.61
C THR A 86 7.68 4.03 23.30
N HIS A 87 6.54 3.39 23.60
CA HIS A 87 5.20 3.93 23.35
C HIS A 87 4.92 4.20 21.87
N GLY A 88 3.85 4.94 21.59
CA GLY A 88 3.42 5.28 20.24
C GLY A 88 2.67 4.15 19.55
N HIS A 89 1.88 4.54 18.56
CA HIS A 89 1.16 3.61 17.71
C HIS A 89 1.96 3.39 16.43
N ASP A 90 2.65 2.25 16.36
CA ASP A 90 3.42 1.88 15.17
C ASP A 90 2.51 1.25 14.11
N VAL A 91 2.54 1.79 12.89
CA VAL A 91 1.79 1.27 11.76
C VAL A 91 2.76 0.54 10.86
N SER A 92 2.64 -0.78 10.73
CA SER A 92 3.49 -1.53 9.81
C SER A 92 3.29 -1.12 8.36
N GLY A 93 4.32 -0.47 7.82
CA GLY A 93 4.40 -0.15 6.39
C GLY A 93 4.35 -1.39 5.50
N HIS A 94 4.85 -2.55 5.98
CA HIS A 94 4.79 -3.80 5.22
C HIS A 94 3.36 -4.30 5.08
N CYS A 95 2.60 -4.29 6.18
CA CYS A 95 1.21 -4.74 6.17
C CYS A 95 0.35 -3.79 5.34
N LEU A 96 0.56 -2.48 5.49
CA LEU A 96 -0.05 -1.45 4.66
C LEU A 96 0.22 -1.69 3.17
N LEU A 97 1.48 -1.93 2.77
CA LEU A 97 1.86 -2.15 1.37
C LEU A 97 1.21 -3.41 0.80
N LEU A 98 1.19 -4.51 1.56
CA LEU A 98 0.57 -5.77 1.13
C LEU A 98 -0.93 -5.59 0.91
N ILE A 99 -1.64 -4.99 1.87
CA ILE A 99 -3.08 -4.75 1.77
C ILE A 99 -3.40 -3.81 0.59
N HIS A 100 -2.66 -2.69 0.48
CA HIS A 100 -2.80 -1.74 -0.63
C HIS A 100 -2.56 -2.41 -1.99
N SER A 101 -1.51 -3.24 -2.10
CA SER A 101 -1.18 -3.93 -3.36
C SER A 101 -2.23 -4.97 -3.73
N ILE A 102 -2.74 -5.74 -2.76
CA ILE A 102 -3.83 -6.70 -2.97
C ILE A 102 -5.08 -5.97 -3.47
N LEU A 103 -5.50 -4.89 -2.79
CA LEU A 103 -6.70 -4.14 -3.14
C LEU A 103 -6.56 -3.49 -4.53
N PHE A 104 -5.46 -2.81 -4.79
CA PHE A 104 -5.19 -2.17 -6.08
C PHE A 104 -5.21 -3.18 -7.23
N LEU A 105 -4.47 -4.28 -7.11
CA LEU A 105 -4.33 -5.26 -8.18
C LEU A 105 -5.65 -5.96 -8.51
N ASN A 106 -6.42 -6.35 -7.47
CA ASN A 106 -7.70 -7.02 -7.67
C ASN A 106 -8.75 -6.06 -8.23
N LEU A 107 -8.81 -4.81 -7.75
CA LEU A 107 -9.78 -3.85 -8.25
C LEU A 107 -9.48 -3.43 -9.69
N GLU A 108 -8.22 -3.17 -10.04
CA GLU A 108 -7.83 -2.86 -11.41
C GLU A 108 -8.18 -4.03 -12.34
N PHE A 109 -7.91 -5.28 -11.92
CA PHE A 109 -8.29 -6.47 -12.69
C PHE A 109 -9.81 -6.60 -12.89
N LEU A 110 -10.61 -6.37 -11.84
CA LEU A 110 -12.08 -6.42 -11.91
C LEU A 110 -12.64 -5.36 -12.86
N THR A 111 -12.10 -4.13 -12.84
CA THR A 111 -12.56 -3.06 -13.75
C THR A 111 -12.33 -3.43 -15.22
N HIS A 112 -11.20 -4.07 -15.55
CA HIS A 112 -10.94 -4.52 -16.92
C HIS A 112 -11.69 -5.81 -17.28
N GLY A 113 -11.89 -6.71 -16.33
CA GLY A 113 -12.63 -7.96 -16.49
C GLY A 113 -14.12 -7.74 -16.78
N ASN A 114 -14.78 -6.86 -16.04
CA ASN A 114 -16.19 -6.51 -16.26
C ASN A 114 -16.38 -5.85 -17.64
N ALA A 115 -15.46 -4.99 -18.06
CA ALA A 115 -15.50 -4.38 -19.38
C ALA A 115 -15.25 -5.40 -20.51
N ALA A 116 -14.40 -6.41 -20.30
CA ALA A 116 -14.21 -7.51 -21.27
C ALA A 116 -15.43 -8.44 -21.34
N ALA A 117 -16.11 -8.67 -20.21
CA ALA A 117 -17.33 -9.47 -20.14
C ALA A 117 -18.52 -8.77 -20.82
N ALA A 118 -18.67 -7.44 -20.65
CA ALA A 118 -19.72 -6.65 -21.29
C ALA A 118 -19.68 -6.68 -22.83
N HIS A 119 -18.51 -6.95 -23.43
CA HIS A 119 -18.35 -7.11 -24.87
C HIS A 119 -18.64 -8.53 -25.39
N THR A 120 -18.88 -9.51 -24.51
CA THR A 120 -19.20 -10.88 -24.90
C THR A 120 -20.71 -10.99 -25.13
N ARG A 121 -21.16 -11.26 -26.36
CA ARG A 121 -22.58 -11.47 -26.70
C ARG A 121 -23.14 -12.64 -25.88
N PRO A 122 -24.22 -12.48 -25.11
CA PRO A 122 -24.88 -13.60 -24.46
C PRO A 122 -25.54 -14.49 -25.53
N GLY A 123 -25.16 -15.78 -25.59
CA GLY A 123 -25.77 -16.78 -26.49
C GLY A 123 -24.82 -17.59 -27.38
N ALA A 124 -23.50 -17.37 -27.34
CA ALA A 124 -22.55 -18.21 -28.08
C ALA A 124 -22.28 -19.54 -27.33
N THR A 125 -23.01 -20.59 -27.69
CA THR A 125 -22.91 -21.93 -27.07
C THR A 125 -21.61 -22.67 -27.42
N GLU A 126 -20.92 -22.23 -28.48
CA GLU A 126 -19.58 -22.72 -28.84
C GLU A 126 -18.64 -21.53 -29.06
N GLN A 127 -17.57 -21.44 -28.25
CA GLN A 127 -16.53 -20.43 -28.45
C GLN A 127 -15.61 -20.84 -29.61
N PRO A 128 -15.50 -20.02 -30.68
CA PRO A 128 -14.55 -20.22 -31.75
C PRO A 128 -13.11 -20.37 -31.22
N GLN A 129 -12.26 -21.13 -31.92
CA GLN A 129 -10.86 -21.31 -31.53
C GLN A 129 -10.11 -19.96 -31.41
N ASP A 130 -10.50 -18.97 -32.21
CA ASP A 130 -9.96 -17.62 -32.19
C ASP A 130 -10.29 -16.86 -30.89
N GLU A 131 -11.50 -17.03 -30.35
CA GLU A 131 -11.87 -16.45 -29.05
C GLU A 131 -11.11 -17.12 -27.91
N ARG A 132 -10.90 -18.44 -27.97
CA ARG A 132 -10.10 -19.15 -26.97
C ARG A 132 -8.67 -18.64 -26.97
N ARG A 133 -8.08 -18.41 -28.14
CA ARG A 133 -6.72 -17.85 -28.28
C ARG A 133 -6.64 -16.43 -27.73
N ALA A 134 -7.67 -15.59 -27.96
CA ALA A 134 -7.77 -14.24 -27.42
C ALA A 134 -7.95 -14.21 -25.88
N ARG A 135 -8.61 -15.23 -25.29
CA ARG A 135 -8.84 -15.34 -23.83
C ARG A 135 -7.67 -15.94 -23.04
N ARG A 136 -6.72 -16.64 -23.69
CA ARG A 136 -5.52 -17.20 -23.06
C ARG A 136 -4.72 -16.18 -22.23
N PRO A 137 -4.34 -14.99 -22.76
CA PRO A 137 -3.57 -14.01 -21.97
C PRO A 137 -4.35 -13.51 -20.75
N TYR A 138 -5.66 -13.30 -20.88
CA TYR A 138 -6.51 -12.91 -19.75
C TYR A 138 -6.54 -13.98 -18.65
N ARG A 139 -6.68 -15.26 -19.03
CA ARG A 139 -6.66 -16.38 -18.08
C ARG A 139 -5.31 -16.54 -17.39
N GLN A 140 -4.21 -16.31 -18.12
CA GLN A 140 -2.86 -16.32 -17.55
C GLN A 140 -2.67 -15.16 -16.56
N ALA A 141 -3.11 -13.95 -16.92
CA ALA A 141 -3.10 -12.80 -16.02
C ALA A 141 -3.92 -13.06 -14.75
N ALA A 142 -5.12 -13.62 -14.87
CA ALA A 142 -5.95 -13.99 -13.72
C ALA A 142 -5.22 -14.94 -12.77
N LYS A 143 -4.59 -16.00 -13.31
CA LYS A 143 -3.79 -16.95 -12.50
C LYS A 143 -2.64 -16.26 -11.77
N LEU A 144 -1.91 -15.37 -12.45
CA LEU A 144 -0.81 -14.61 -11.85
C LEU A 144 -1.32 -13.70 -10.73
N ILE A 145 -2.39 -12.97 -10.96
CA ILE A 145 -2.98 -12.04 -9.97
C ILE A 145 -3.49 -12.79 -8.75
N HIS A 146 -4.19 -13.92 -8.93
CA HIS A 146 -4.61 -14.77 -7.82
C HIS A 146 -3.42 -15.39 -7.09
N GLY A 147 -2.38 -15.81 -7.82
CA GLY A 147 -1.14 -16.31 -7.22
C GLY A 147 -0.44 -15.27 -6.36
N LEU A 148 -0.27 -14.04 -6.87
CA LEU A 148 0.29 -12.92 -6.11
C LEU A 148 -0.57 -12.58 -4.90
N THR A 149 -1.89 -12.54 -5.06
CA THR A 149 -2.82 -12.26 -3.97
C THR A 149 -2.74 -13.31 -2.87
N ALA A 150 -2.64 -14.60 -3.22
CA ALA A 150 -2.47 -15.68 -2.27
C ALA A 150 -1.11 -15.59 -1.55
N LEU A 151 -0.04 -15.33 -2.30
CA LEU A 151 1.31 -15.16 -1.74
C LEU A 151 1.36 -13.97 -0.77
N TRP A 152 0.82 -12.82 -1.15
CA TRP A 152 0.81 -11.63 -0.31
C TRP A 152 -0.09 -11.77 0.91
N THR A 153 -1.23 -12.45 0.78
CA THR A 153 -2.09 -12.81 1.92
C THR A 153 -1.35 -13.74 2.88
N LEU A 154 -0.63 -14.73 2.37
CA LEU A 154 0.18 -15.63 3.19
C LEU A 154 1.26 -14.86 3.97
N ILE A 155 2.00 -13.99 3.28
CA ILE A 155 3.01 -13.15 3.93
C ILE A 155 2.35 -12.27 5.00
N LEU A 156 1.21 -11.63 4.69
CA LEU A 156 0.47 -10.79 5.63
C LEU A 156 0.05 -11.55 6.89
N VAL A 157 -0.47 -12.78 6.73
CA VAL A 157 -0.86 -13.64 7.86
C VAL A 157 0.35 -13.98 8.72
N ILE A 158 1.47 -14.37 8.11
CA ILE A 158 2.71 -14.66 8.85
C ILE A 158 3.19 -13.40 9.59
N THR A 159 3.17 -12.23 8.93
CA THR A 159 3.61 -10.98 9.58
C THR A 159 2.72 -10.63 10.78
N MET A 160 1.40 -10.79 10.64
CA MET A 160 0.44 -10.57 11.74
C MET A 160 0.61 -11.57 12.89
N MET A 161 0.91 -12.84 12.61
CA MET A 161 1.05 -13.84 13.68
C MET A 161 2.31 -13.65 14.52
N TYR A 162 3.41 -13.19 13.91
CA TYR A 162 4.72 -13.18 14.56
C TYR A 162 5.21 -11.80 15.00
N TYR A 163 4.78 -10.73 14.34
CA TYR A 163 5.43 -9.42 14.49
C TYR A 163 4.50 -8.26 14.85
N HIS A 164 3.18 -8.40 14.66
CA HIS A 164 2.25 -7.27 14.71
C HIS A 164 0.92 -7.57 15.40
N ASN A 165 0.22 -6.52 15.80
CA ASN A 165 -1.11 -6.62 16.42
C ASN A 165 -2.24 -6.41 15.40
N LEU A 166 -3.46 -6.83 15.75
CA LEU A 166 -4.66 -6.64 14.92
C LEU A 166 -4.93 -5.16 14.55
N SER A 167 -4.50 -4.22 15.40
CA SER A 167 -4.65 -2.79 15.13
C SER A 167 -3.92 -2.37 13.85
N GLU A 168 -2.79 -3.00 13.52
CA GLU A 168 -1.99 -2.68 12.35
C GLU A 168 -2.66 -3.16 11.05
N LEU A 169 -3.34 -4.31 11.12
CA LEU A 169 -4.23 -4.79 10.06
C LEU A 169 -5.36 -3.80 9.79
N VAL A 170 -6.01 -3.29 10.85
CA VAL A 170 -7.10 -2.30 10.72
C VAL A 170 -6.61 -1.04 10.03
N ASN A 171 -5.45 -0.49 10.40
CA ASN A 171 -4.90 0.71 9.76
C ASN A 171 -4.63 0.48 8.27
N GLY A 172 -4.07 -0.69 7.93
CA GLY A 172 -3.83 -1.05 6.54
C GLY A 172 -5.11 -1.18 5.72
N ILE A 173 -6.17 -1.78 6.28
CA ILE A 173 -7.48 -1.88 5.64
C ILE A 173 -8.09 -0.49 5.44
N VAL A 174 -8.10 0.35 6.46
CA VAL A 174 -8.67 1.71 6.39
C VAL A 174 -7.93 2.55 5.35
N ALA A 175 -6.60 2.56 5.36
CA ALA A 175 -5.79 3.30 4.41
C ALA A 175 -5.98 2.78 2.97
N GLY A 176 -5.98 1.46 2.77
CA GLY A 176 -6.18 0.85 1.46
C GLY A 176 -7.58 1.10 0.89
N THR A 177 -8.62 1.00 1.72
CA THR A 177 -9.99 1.30 1.32
C THR A 177 -10.20 2.78 1.01
N LEU A 178 -9.59 3.68 1.78
CA LEU A 178 -9.58 5.12 1.49
C LEU A 178 -8.93 5.41 0.13
N PHE A 179 -7.78 4.79 -0.16
CA PHE A 179 -7.14 4.89 -1.46
C PHE A 179 -8.09 4.42 -2.58
N CYS A 180 -8.71 3.24 -2.42
CA CYS A 180 -9.66 2.72 -3.40
C CYS A 180 -10.85 3.65 -3.63
N ALA A 181 -11.42 4.20 -2.56
CA ALA A 181 -12.54 5.14 -2.64
C ALA A 181 -12.19 6.39 -3.46
N ILE A 182 -10.97 6.91 -3.31
CA ILE A 182 -10.49 8.07 -4.07
C ILE A 182 -10.22 7.67 -5.53
N ALA A 183 -9.36 6.67 -5.75
CA ALA A 183 -8.85 6.28 -7.07
C ALA A 183 -9.91 5.68 -8.00
N TYR A 184 -10.98 5.12 -7.43
CA TYR A 184 -12.09 4.51 -8.18
C TYR A 184 -13.42 5.24 -7.97
N SER A 185 -13.40 6.47 -7.45
CA SER A 185 -14.61 7.30 -7.33
C SER A 185 -15.27 7.54 -8.70
N PRO A 186 -16.62 7.57 -8.78
CA PRO A 186 -17.34 7.81 -10.03
C PRO A 186 -16.96 9.12 -10.72
N VAL A 187 -16.57 10.13 -9.94
CA VAL A 187 -16.11 11.44 -10.42
C VAL A 187 -14.92 11.30 -11.39
N HIS A 188 -14.02 10.35 -11.17
CA HIS A 188 -12.86 10.13 -12.03
C HIS A 188 -13.16 9.21 -13.23
N MET A 189 -14.27 8.45 -13.20
CA MET A 189 -14.68 7.59 -14.31
C MET A 189 -15.77 8.21 -15.21
N GLY A 190 -16.43 9.28 -14.75
CA GLY A 190 -17.62 9.84 -15.38
C GLY A 190 -17.40 10.80 -16.56
N ASN A 191 -16.17 11.23 -16.86
CA ASN A 191 -15.96 12.23 -17.92
C ASN A 191 -15.92 11.66 -19.35
N GLY A 192 -16.25 10.37 -19.52
CA GLY A 192 -16.36 9.71 -20.84
C GLY A 192 -17.78 9.64 -21.41
N ASN A 193 -18.79 10.16 -20.71
CA ASN A 193 -20.20 10.07 -21.14
C ASN A 193 -20.76 11.41 -21.66
N GLY A 194 -19.91 12.24 -22.26
CA GLY A 194 -20.33 13.42 -23.00
C GLY A 194 -20.54 13.09 -24.47
N GLY A 195 -21.75 12.70 -24.87
CA GLY A 195 -22.15 12.68 -26.28
C GLY A 195 -23.06 11.54 -26.70
N SER A 196 -24.32 11.57 -26.26
CA SER A 196 -25.46 11.00 -27.00
C SER A 196 -26.73 11.65 -26.45
N ALA A 197 -26.94 12.90 -26.85
CA ALA A 197 -28.25 13.48 -27.03
C ALA A 197 -28.51 13.55 -28.54
#